data_AF-A0A8S9V5N3-F1
#
_entry.id   AF-A0A8S9V5N3-F1
#
_cell.length_a   1.000
_cell.length_b   1.000
_cell.length_c   1.000
_cell.angle_alpha   90.00
_cell.angle_beta   90.00
_cell.angle_gamma   90.00
#
_symmetry.space_group_name_H-M   'P 1'
#
loop_
_entity.id
_entity.type
_entity.pdbx_description
1 polymer ?
#
loop_
_entity_poly.entity_id
_entity_poly.type
_entity_poly.pdbx_seq_one_letter_code
_entity_poly.pdbx_strand_id
1 'polypeptide(L)'
;MADDAVTALPVAPASAQAEKKAKAKAPLYFEDDVGLFKAVCRTFMQKKKYTRGGCKLVHDKQLCLYFFKTGQCKFGDDCRKNHFVSLPDPNAKEEENTIATVTATSGVEKLEKKKKPANKPREKKSNSKAKVDKPNDNKAKIENPKEVEAPREADKQDVDTKCKKKKKNERRQATKKNTETFVPMTKPVDLRITYDLGSKDDKFSTPLTSRDVVLVPNLFSDFKKGELYAKLMHELDNCGIPREQLLKMWHGNDKIDGTHLIVDDRSTWKAKCPTFDLVTERLNIFFSLNIKATRFNWYKDTSQWKPFHFDAAAVKPHIAAIQNFTVGISFGATRDAAFEHAETKTVVSVPQPDGCVYAFAKDTNVIWRHGILQDVPIRDEGRISIIAWGWVDYMADVA
;
A
#
# COMPACT_ATOMS: atom_id res chain seq x y z
N MET A 1 79.32 65.50 20.16
CA MET A 1 78.65 66.03 18.96
C MET A 1 78.61 64.87 17.97
N ALA A 2 77.55 64.08 17.98
CA ALA A 2 76.22 64.43 17.45
C ALA A 2 76.23 64.29 15.92
N ASP A 3 75.76 63.18 15.35
CA ASP A 3 74.35 62.83 15.04
C ASP A 3 74.22 62.92 13.49
N ASP A 4 73.42 62.14 12.75
CA ASP A 4 72.62 60.96 13.11
C ASP A 4 72.51 60.01 11.89
N ALA A 5 72.23 58.72 12.12
CA ALA A 5 72.27 57.69 11.07
C ALA A 5 70.88 57.36 10.48
N VAL A 6 70.40 58.18 9.54
CA VAL A 6 69.08 57.99 8.89
C VAL A 6 69.11 56.92 7.79
N THR A 7 69.16 55.65 8.17
CA THR A 7 68.81 54.53 7.26
C THR A 7 67.31 54.25 7.30
N ALA A 8 66.61 54.55 6.20
CA ALA A 8 65.17 54.34 6.06
C ALA A 8 64.82 52.84 5.87
N LEU A 9 64.69 52.11 6.98
CA LEU A 9 64.08 50.78 6.99
C LEU A 9 62.55 50.90 7.10
N PRO A 10 61.76 50.21 6.25
CA PRO A 10 60.31 50.19 6.39
C PRO A 10 59.88 49.45 7.66
N VAL A 11 58.92 50.03 8.39
CA VAL A 11 58.42 49.48 9.65
C VAL A 11 57.70 48.14 9.41
N ALA A 12 58.18 47.08 10.05
CA ALA A 12 57.57 45.75 10.06
C ALA A 12 57.05 45.40 11.47
N PRO A 13 55.77 45.68 11.79
CA PRO A 13 55.18 45.29 13.06
C PRO A 13 54.66 43.85 13.00
N ALA A 14 55.01 43.05 14.02
CA ALA A 14 54.48 41.72 14.34
C ALA A 14 54.43 40.67 13.21
N SER A 15 55.23 39.62 13.35
CA SER A 15 55.04 38.38 12.60
C SER A 15 53.68 37.76 12.93
N ALA A 16 52.71 37.94 12.03
CA ALA A 16 51.48 37.17 12.03
C ALA A 16 51.85 35.68 11.92
N GLN A 17 51.78 34.95 13.03
CA GLN A 17 51.93 33.50 13.01
C GLN A 17 50.87 32.95 12.05
N ALA A 18 51.29 32.07 11.14
CA ALA A 18 50.37 31.37 10.28
C ALA A 18 49.53 30.42 11.15
N GLU A 19 48.40 30.93 11.65
CA GLU A 19 47.39 30.11 12.31
C GLU A 19 47.09 28.94 11.39
N LYS A 20 47.37 27.72 11.87
CA LYS A 20 46.90 26.50 11.22
C LYS A 20 45.39 26.57 11.23
N LYS A 21 44.80 27.10 10.15
CA LYS A 21 43.36 27.36 10.02
C LYS A 21 42.63 26.06 10.29
N ALA A 22 42.20 25.89 11.53
CA ALA A 22 41.68 24.62 12.03
C ALA A 22 40.47 24.31 11.17
N LYS A 23 40.55 23.24 10.39
CA LYS A 23 39.52 22.88 9.41
C LYS A 23 38.25 22.63 10.23
N ALA A 24 37.35 23.63 10.25
CA ALA A 24 36.19 23.61 11.10
C ALA A 24 35.45 22.31 10.84
N LYS A 25 35.36 21.44 11.86
CA LYS A 25 34.64 20.19 11.72
C LYS A 25 33.21 20.56 11.40
N ALA A 26 32.70 20.09 10.26
CA ALA A 26 31.26 20.10 10.02
C ALA A 26 30.58 19.44 11.24
N PRO A 27 29.48 20.00 11.77
CA PRO A 27 28.85 19.47 12.96
C PRO A 27 28.53 17.99 12.78
N LEU A 28 29.16 17.13 13.58
CA LEU A 28 28.82 15.70 13.66
C LEU A 28 27.62 15.51 14.60
N TYR A 29 26.57 16.27 14.34
CA TYR A 29 25.34 16.25 15.11
C TYR A 29 24.14 16.54 14.21
N PHE A 30 23.26 15.55 14.09
CA PHE A 30 21.85 15.77 13.86
C PHE A 30 21.22 15.87 15.24
N GLU A 31 20.59 16.99 15.56
CA GLU A 31 19.76 17.11 16.76
C GLU A 31 18.49 16.27 16.50
N ASP A 32 18.24 15.22 17.31
CA ASP A 32 17.02 14.40 17.18
C ASP A 32 15.86 15.03 17.98
N ASP A 33 15.52 16.27 17.61
CA ASP A 33 14.49 17.12 18.25
C ASP A 33 13.09 16.48 18.26
N VAL A 34 12.91 15.34 17.60
CA VAL A 34 11.62 14.66 17.42
C VAL A 34 11.65 13.17 17.81
N GLY A 35 12.75 12.67 18.40
CA GLY A 35 12.88 11.28 18.85
C GLY A 35 12.63 10.24 17.74
N LEU A 36 13.24 10.43 16.57
CA LEU A 36 13.01 9.67 15.35
C LEU A 36 13.77 8.33 15.32
N PHE A 37 14.84 8.16 16.10
CA PHE A 37 15.68 6.96 16.07
C PHE A 37 15.30 5.92 17.14
N LYS A 38 14.51 4.89 16.76
CA LYS A 38 14.13 3.76 17.63
C LYS A 38 15.36 3.02 18.19
N ALA A 39 15.39 2.82 19.50
CA ALA A 39 16.53 2.20 20.19
C ALA A 39 16.76 0.71 19.86
N VAL A 40 18.03 0.29 19.94
CA VAL A 40 18.50 -1.07 19.64
C VAL A 40 18.46 -1.97 20.88
N CYS A 41 18.06 -3.23 20.71
CA CYS A 41 17.99 -4.18 21.82
C CYS A 41 19.39 -4.58 22.33
N ARG A 42 19.77 -4.03 23.50
CA ARG A 42 21.05 -4.34 24.18
C ARG A 42 21.24 -5.86 24.40
N THR A 43 20.18 -6.57 24.78
CA THR A 43 20.20 -8.03 25.02
C THR A 43 20.49 -8.84 23.76
N PHE A 44 19.87 -8.48 22.64
CA PHE A 44 20.12 -9.09 21.34
C PHE A 44 21.56 -8.83 20.88
N MET A 45 22.05 -7.59 21.00
CA MET A 45 23.43 -7.23 20.64
C MET A 45 24.46 -8.00 21.47
N GLN A 46 24.24 -8.20 22.77
CA GLN A 46 25.16 -8.96 23.62
C GLN A 46 25.20 -10.46 23.30
N LYS A 47 24.05 -11.10 23.00
CA LYS A 47 23.95 -12.57 22.92
C LYS A 47 23.72 -13.13 21.51
N LYS A 48 23.46 -12.28 20.50
CA LYS A 48 23.03 -12.61 19.12
C LYS A 48 21.82 -13.55 18.98
N LYS A 49 21.18 -13.88 20.09
CA LYS A 49 20.00 -14.73 20.22
C LYS A 49 19.10 -14.10 21.27
N TYR A 50 17.96 -13.58 20.84
CA TYR A 50 16.87 -13.19 21.75
C TYR A 50 15.81 -14.29 21.71
N THR A 51 15.43 -14.82 22.86
CA THR A 51 14.65 -16.08 22.99
C THR A 51 13.25 -15.89 23.57
N ARG A 52 12.81 -14.64 23.77
CA ARG A 52 11.40 -14.28 24.00
C ARG A 52 10.78 -13.75 22.71
N GLY A 53 9.45 -13.84 22.56
CA GLY A 53 8.73 -13.11 21.53
C GLY A 53 8.58 -11.62 21.88
N GLY A 54 8.27 -10.78 20.88
CA GLY A 54 7.78 -9.41 21.11
C GLY A 54 8.76 -8.40 21.71
N CYS A 55 10.01 -8.32 21.22
CA CYS A 55 10.88 -7.20 21.59
C CYS A 55 10.52 -5.95 20.78
N LYS A 56 10.23 -4.83 21.45
CA LYS A 56 9.92 -3.52 20.83
C LYS A 56 11.16 -2.76 20.31
N LEU A 57 12.35 -3.36 20.37
CA LEU A 57 13.64 -2.73 20.09
C LEU A 57 14.34 -3.41 18.90
N VAL A 58 15.15 -2.66 18.15
CA VAL A 58 15.71 -3.13 16.86
C VAL A 58 16.66 -4.33 17.04
N HIS A 59 16.51 -5.34 16.17
CA HIS A 59 17.25 -6.61 16.13
C HIS A 59 18.12 -6.77 14.86
N ASP A 60 18.87 -5.75 14.48
CA ASP A 60 19.74 -5.80 13.29
C ASP A 60 20.98 -6.69 13.51
N LYS A 61 21.02 -7.83 12.80
CA LYS A 61 22.13 -8.80 12.83
C LYS A 61 23.43 -8.25 12.20
N GLN A 62 23.35 -7.23 11.37
CA GLN A 62 24.49 -6.61 10.69
C GLN A 62 25.05 -5.38 11.43
N LEU A 63 24.42 -4.94 12.53
CA LEU A 63 24.84 -3.76 13.29
C LEU A 63 26.24 -3.94 13.91
N CYS A 64 27.05 -2.87 13.87
CA CYS A 64 28.42 -2.90 14.36
C CYS A 64 28.48 -2.82 15.89
N LEU A 65 28.75 -3.97 16.51
CA LEU A 65 28.93 -4.13 17.96
C LEU A 65 30.00 -3.22 18.60
N TYR A 66 30.95 -2.70 17.83
CA TYR A 66 31.90 -1.71 18.31
C TYR A 66 31.28 -0.31 18.27
N PHE A 67 30.85 0.15 17.09
CA PHE A 67 30.22 1.47 16.92
C PHE A 67 29.06 1.70 17.90
N PHE A 68 28.17 0.71 18.06
CA PHE A 68 27.06 0.73 19.03
C PHE A 68 27.50 0.91 20.50
N LYS A 69 28.71 0.47 20.87
CA LYS A 69 29.20 0.55 22.26
C LYS A 69 30.08 1.78 22.53
N THR A 70 30.79 2.30 21.52
CA THR A 70 31.84 3.31 21.70
C THR A 70 31.67 4.55 20.82
N GLY A 71 30.61 4.63 20.00
CA GLY A 71 30.39 5.72 19.04
C GLY A 71 31.44 5.79 17.91
N GLN A 72 32.34 4.81 17.85
CA GLN A 72 33.52 4.78 17.00
C GLN A 72 33.81 3.36 16.56
N CYS A 73 34.24 3.18 15.31
CA CYS A 73 34.61 1.89 14.76
C CYS A 73 36.03 1.94 14.19
N LYS A 74 36.86 0.92 14.49
CA LYS A 74 38.22 0.79 13.96
C LYS A 74 38.29 0.79 12.42
N PHE A 75 37.19 0.45 11.74
CA PHE A 75 37.11 0.38 10.29
C PHE A 75 36.49 1.62 9.63
N GLY A 76 36.09 2.64 10.39
CA GLY A 76 35.46 3.84 9.84
C GLY A 76 34.30 3.50 8.89
N ASP A 77 34.25 4.19 7.75
CA ASP A 77 33.21 4.00 6.73
C ASP A 77 33.37 2.70 5.92
N ASP A 78 34.56 2.08 5.92
CA ASP A 78 34.84 0.76 5.34
C ASP A 78 34.29 -0.42 6.20
N CYS A 79 33.51 -0.14 7.24
CA CYS A 79 32.99 -1.21 8.09
C CYS A 79 31.92 -2.04 7.36
N ARG A 80 32.13 -3.35 7.28
CA ARG A 80 31.18 -4.34 6.73
C ARG A 80 29.95 -4.59 7.65
N LYS A 81 29.55 -3.58 8.44
CA LYS A 81 28.51 -3.64 9.49
C LYS A 81 27.92 -2.26 9.70
N ASN A 82 26.61 -2.19 9.93
CA ASN A 82 25.85 -0.95 9.99
C ASN A 82 26.26 -0.06 11.19
N HIS A 83 26.25 1.26 11.01
CA HIS A 83 26.62 2.27 12.02
C HIS A 83 25.43 3.15 12.47
N PHE A 84 24.19 2.75 12.20
CA PHE A 84 22.99 3.54 12.48
C PHE A 84 22.56 3.50 13.95
N VAL A 85 23.25 4.22 14.84
CA VAL A 85 22.81 4.43 16.23
C VAL A 85 23.19 5.80 16.78
N SER A 86 22.20 6.56 17.25
CA SER A 86 22.40 7.72 18.13
C SER A 86 22.66 7.24 19.57
N LEU A 87 23.73 7.72 20.20
CA LEU A 87 24.02 7.43 21.62
C LEU A 87 23.35 8.48 22.52
N PRO A 88 22.61 8.09 23.57
CA PRO A 88 22.20 9.00 24.62
C PRO A 88 23.41 9.55 25.40
N ASP A 89 23.33 10.80 25.86
CA ASP A 89 24.30 11.38 26.80
C ASP A 89 24.29 10.60 28.13
N PRO A 90 25.46 10.22 28.69
CA PRO A 90 25.54 9.49 29.95
C PRO A 90 25.05 10.26 31.20
N ASN A 91 24.63 11.52 31.09
CA ASN A 91 24.07 12.32 32.19
C ASN A 91 22.53 12.32 32.29
N ALA A 92 21.80 11.71 31.34
CA ALA A 92 20.34 11.65 31.40
C ALA A 92 19.86 10.74 32.54
N LYS A 93 19.07 11.30 33.48
CA LYS A 93 18.51 10.57 34.63
C LYS A 93 17.26 9.79 34.21
N GLU A 94 17.17 8.55 34.66
CA GLU A 94 16.03 7.66 34.37
C GLU A 94 14.90 7.86 35.40
N GLU A 95 13.64 7.89 34.94
CA GLU A 95 12.48 7.53 35.74
C GLU A 95 11.90 6.22 35.18
N GLU A 96 11.76 5.23 36.06
CA GLU A 96 11.38 3.85 35.70
C GLU A 96 9.89 3.62 35.99
N ASN A 97 9.19 2.88 35.12
CA ASN A 97 8.07 2.08 35.61
C ASN A 97 7.83 0.75 34.87
N THR A 98 7.24 -0.16 35.63
CA THR A 98 7.09 -1.60 35.41
C THR A 98 5.85 -1.91 34.52
N ILE A 99 5.47 -3.13 34.09
CA ILE A 99 5.20 -4.39 34.82
C ILE A 99 5.39 -5.65 33.90
N ALA A 100 5.57 -6.82 34.54
CA ALA A 100 5.74 -8.16 33.97
C ALA A 100 4.47 -8.75 33.28
N THR A 101 4.56 -9.54 32.19
CA THR A 101 4.83 -11.00 32.05
C THR A 101 3.79 -11.99 32.59
N VAL A 102 3.14 -12.73 31.68
CA VAL A 102 2.70 -14.15 31.74
C VAL A 102 2.54 -14.63 30.26
N THR A 103 2.94 -15.79 29.70
CA THR A 103 3.09 -17.23 30.07
C THR A 103 1.78 -17.99 30.33
N ALA A 104 1.51 -19.19 29.75
CA ALA A 104 2.20 -20.00 28.72
C ALA A 104 1.24 -21.11 28.18
N THR A 105 1.78 -22.10 27.43
CA THR A 105 1.15 -23.33 26.87
C THR A 105 0.18 -23.12 25.68
N SER A 106 0.24 -23.78 24.51
CA SER A 106 1.05 -24.86 23.89
C SER A 106 0.64 -26.33 24.07
N GLY A 107 0.29 -26.98 22.95
CA GLY A 107 -0.18 -28.38 22.80
C GLY A 107 -1.39 -28.38 21.86
N VAL A 108 -1.35 -28.70 20.55
CA VAL A 108 -0.51 -29.60 19.72
C VAL A 108 -0.79 -31.08 19.96
N GLU A 109 -1.67 -31.64 19.14
CA GLU A 109 -1.43 -32.96 18.53
C GLU A 109 -2.03 -33.03 17.11
N LYS A 110 -1.82 -34.14 16.40
CA LYS A 110 -1.82 -34.23 14.92
C LYS A 110 -2.17 -35.66 14.46
N LEU A 111 -2.34 -35.85 13.15
CA LEU A 111 -2.57 -37.10 12.38
C LEU A 111 -4.05 -37.53 12.21
N GLU A 112 -4.48 -38.14 11.08
CA GLU A 112 -4.00 -38.10 9.68
C GLU A 112 -5.05 -38.70 8.71
N LYS A 113 -4.95 -38.40 7.39
CA LYS A 113 -5.24 -39.24 6.20
C LYS A 113 -6.46 -40.22 6.20
N LYS A 114 -7.26 -40.37 5.12
CA LYS A 114 -6.85 -40.74 3.73
C LYS A 114 -8.05 -40.91 2.76
N LYS A 115 -7.76 -40.94 1.45
CA LYS A 115 -8.44 -41.64 0.31
C LYS A 115 -9.73 -41.09 -0.38
N LYS A 116 -9.57 -40.86 -1.70
CA LYS A 116 -10.56 -41.01 -2.81
C LYS A 116 -10.88 -42.53 -3.06
N PRO A 117 -11.96 -42.96 -3.74
CA PRO A 117 -12.30 -42.74 -5.18
C PRO A 117 -13.67 -42.05 -5.39
N ALA A 118 -14.07 -41.41 -6.49
CA ALA A 118 -13.78 -41.49 -7.94
C ALA A 118 -14.56 -42.55 -8.74
N ASN A 119 -15.64 -42.14 -9.44
CA ASN A 119 -15.93 -42.61 -10.81
C ASN A 119 -16.87 -41.68 -11.62
N LYS A 120 -17.02 -41.96 -12.93
CA LYS A 120 -17.79 -41.22 -13.97
C LYS A 120 -18.87 -42.14 -14.60
N PRO A 121 -19.90 -41.63 -15.31
CA PRO A 121 -19.83 -41.52 -16.78
C PRO A 121 -20.58 -40.31 -17.42
N ARG A 122 -20.91 -40.38 -18.73
CA ARG A 122 -21.37 -39.30 -19.66
C ARG A 122 -22.76 -39.58 -20.26
N GLU A 123 -23.44 -38.53 -20.74
CA GLU A 123 -23.83 -38.13 -22.14
C GLU A 123 -24.32 -36.64 -22.03
N LYS A 124 -24.55 -35.72 -23.00
CA LYS A 124 -24.42 -35.55 -24.48
C LYS A 124 -25.77 -35.35 -25.20
N LYS A 125 -25.74 -34.74 -26.40
CA LYS A 125 -26.84 -34.29 -27.30
C LYS A 125 -27.61 -33.04 -26.81
N SER A 126 -28.15 -32.15 -27.66
CA SER A 126 -27.86 -31.79 -29.08
C SER A 126 -28.69 -30.58 -29.55
N ASN A 127 -28.17 -29.76 -30.49
CA ASN A 127 -28.90 -28.80 -31.38
C ASN A 127 -29.63 -27.59 -30.71
N SER A 128 -29.98 -26.48 -31.39
CA SER A 128 -29.80 -26.06 -32.81
C SER A 128 -29.81 -24.51 -33.02
N LYS A 129 -29.37 -24.10 -34.23
CA LYS A 129 -29.63 -22.87 -35.04
C LYS A 129 -30.89 -22.01 -34.72
N ALA A 130 -31.01 -20.73 -35.10
CA ALA A 130 -30.09 -19.67 -35.59
C ALA A 130 -30.86 -18.35 -35.93
N LYS A 131 -30.14 -17.21 -36.11
CA LYS A 131 -30.48 -16.03 -36.97
C LYS A 131 -31.75 -15.18 -36.66
N VAL A 132 -31.87 -13.88 -36.98
CA VAL A 132 -30.93 -12.76 -37.30
C VAL A 132 -31.65 -11.39 -37.21
N ASP A 133 -30.96 -10.28 -37.50
CA ASP A 133 -31.43 -8.92 -37.86
C ASP A 133 -31.70 -7.80 -36.81
N LYS A 134 -31.74 -6.58 -37.37
CA LYS A 134 -31.63 -5.20 -36.85
C LYS A 134 -32.43 -4.29 -37.86
N PRO A 135 -32.57 -2.95 -37.70
CA PRO A 135 -32.33 -2.07 -36.55
C PRO A 135 -33.66 -1.30 -36.22
N ASN A 136 -33.86 0.03 -36.06
CA ASN A 136 -32.97 1.22 -36.03
C ASN A 136 -33.58 2.46 -35.31
N ASP A 137 -32.67 3.33 -34.85
CA ASP A 137 -32.67 4.81 -34.75
C ASP A 137 -33.92 5.74 -34.57
N ASN A 138 -33.60 6.79 -33.79
CA ASN A 138 -33.84 8.24 -34.03
C ASN A 138 -34.99 9.01 -33.34
N LYS A 139 -34.57 9.72 -32.27
CA LYS A 139 -34.48 11.21 -32.20
C LYS A 139 -35.75 12.01 -31.88
N ALA A 140 -35.69 12.75 -30.77
CA ALA A 140 -36.71 13.70 -30.32
C ALA A 140 -36.28 15.17 -30.53
N LYS A 141 -37.27 16.07 -30.64
CA LYS A 141 -37.16 17.51 -30.35
C LYS A 141 -38.50 18.00 -29.77
N ILE A 142 -38.55 18.42 -28.51
CA ILE A 142 -38.67 19.81 -28.02
C ILE A 142 -39.69 20.66 -28.81
N GLU A 143 -40.76 21.14 -28.16
CA GLU A 143 -41.10 22.58 -27.94
C GLU A 143 -42.41 22.75 -27.12
N ASN A 144 -42.66 23.96 -26.60
CA ASN A 144 -43.62 24.25 -25.52
C ASN A 144 -44.08 25.73 -25.59
N PRO A 145 -45.40 26.02 -25.52
CA PRO A 145 -45.91 27.07 -24.62
C PRO A 145 -47.27 26.67 -23.96
N LYS A 146 -47.79 27.22 -22.83
CA LYS A 146 -48.08 28.64 -22.45
C LYS A 146 -49.08 29.32 -23.42
N GLU A 147 -50.11 30.06 -23.04
CA GLU A 147 -50.70 30.54 -21.75
C GLU A 147 -52.27 30.53 -21.88
N VAL A 148 -53.10 30.35 -20.82
CA VAL A 148 -53.86 31.38 -20.02
C VAL A 148 -54.75 32.31 -20.92
N GLU A 149 -56.08 32.55 -20.75
CA GLU A 149 -56.97 32.92 -19.61
C GLU A 149 -58.43 32.34 -19.67
N ALA A 150 -59.30 32.76 -18.73
CA ALA A 150 -60.77 32.51 -18.65
C ALA A 150 -61.55 33.85 -18.97
N PRO A 151 -62.77 34.24 -18.48
CA PRO A 151 -63.71 33.67 -17.47
C PRO A 151 -65.25 33.84 -17.78
N ARG A 152 -66.10 33.67 -16.73
CA ARG A 152 -67.51 34.14 -16.52
C ARG A 152 -68.63 33.36 -17.25
N GLU A 153 -69.56 32.70 -16.52
CA GLU A 153 -70.74 33.17 -15.74
C GLU A 153 -72.01 33.39 -16.61
N ALA A 154 -73.26 33.10 -16.18
CA ALA A 154 -73.80 32.22 -15.13
C ALA A 154 -75.35 32.18 -15.24
N ASP A 155 -76.03 31.07 -14.90
CA ASP A 155 -77.17 31.13 -13.95
C ASP A 155 -77.64 29.79 -13.32
N LYS A 156 -78.49 29.95 -12.29
CA LYS A 156 -79.48 29.10 -11.57
C LYS A 156 -80.08 27.85 -12.31
N GLN A 157 -80.68 26.84 -11.66
CA GLN A 157 -81.21 26.72 -10.27
C GLN A 157 -81.34 25.26 -9.73
N ASP A 158 -81.59 25.16 -8.42
CA ASP A 158 -82.31 24.12 -7.62
C ASP A 158 -81.91 22.62 -7.56
N VAL A 159 -81.43 22.25 -6.36
CA VAL A 159 -81.88 21.15 -5.46
C VAL A 159 -82.50 19.85 -6.04
N ASP A 160 -81.80 18.70 -5.85
CA ASP A 160 -82.40 17.49 -5.23
C ASP A 160 -81.35 16.70 -4.43
N THR A 161 -81.74 16.14 -3.29
CA THR A 161 -80.86 15.47 -2.32
C THR A 161 -80.93 13.95 -2.45
N LYS A 162 -80.05 13.35 -3.28
CA LYS A 162 -79.81 11.90 -3.27
C LYS A 162 -78.32 11.56 -3.24
N CYS A 163 -77.87 11.04 -2.09
CA CYS A 163 -76.48 10.64 -1.86
C CYS A 163 -76.10 9.38 -2.69
N LYS A 164 -75.71 9.58 -3.96
CA LYS A 164 -75.07 8.54 -4.77
C LYS A 164 -73.56 8.75 -4.80
N LYS A 165 -72.81 7.77 -4.28
CA LYS A 165 -71.35 7.78 -4.16
C LYS A 165 -70.66 7.98 -5.53
N LYS A 166 -70.32 9.22 -5.89
CA LYS A 166 -69.39 9.49 -7.00
C LYS A 166 -68.05 8.83 -6.65
N LYS A 167 -67.55 7.93 -7.51
CA LYS A 167 -66.21 7.34 -7.35
C LYS A 167 -65.18 8.47 -7.43
N LYS A 168 -64.70 8.95 -6.28
CA LYS A 168 -63.57 9.89 -6.20
C LYS A 168 -62.33 9.11 -6.60
N ASN A 169 -62.07 9.05 -7.91
CA ASN A 169 -61.01 8.24 -8.51
C ASN A 169 -59.66 8.96 -8.33
N GLU A 170 -59.27 9.15 -7.07
CA GLU A 170 -57.94 9.58 -6.69
C GLU A 170 -56.96 8.57 -7.25
N ARG A 171 -56.30 8.94 -8.36
CA ARG A 171 -55.10 8.26 -8.86
C ARG A 171 -53.98 8.48 -7.85
N ARG A 172 -54.06 7.81 -6.70
CA ARG A 172 -52.92 7.55 -5.83
C ARG A 172 -51.86 6.93 -6.73
N GLN A 173 -50.80 7.68 -7.01
CA GLN A 173 -49.63 7.13 -7.68
C GLN A 173 -49.20 5.91 -6.87
N ALA A 174 -49.08 4.75 -7.53
CA ALA A 174 -48.67 3.53 -6.85
C ALA A 174 -47.29 3.80 -6.23
N THR A 175 -47.20 3.79 -4.90
CA THR A 175 -45.98 4.09 -4.18
C THR A 175 -44.90 3.11 -4.62
N LYS A 176 -43.90 3.63 -5.34
CA LYS A 176 -42.87 2.83 -5.98
C LYS A 176 -42.10 2.09 -4.88
N LYS A 177 -42.29 0.77 -4.79
CA LYS A 177 -41.61 -0.04 -3.77
C LYS A 177 -40.12 -0.01 -4.04
N ASN A 178 -39.34 0.29 -3.01
CA ASN A 178 -37.87 0.29 -3.03
C ASN A 178 -37.27 -1.12 -2.89
N THR A 179 -38.05 -2.09 -2.40
CA THR A 179 -37.66 -3.50 -2.31
C THR A 179 -38.33 -4.30 -3.44
N GLU A 180 -37.53 -4.76 -4.40
CA GLU A 180 -38.00 -5.49 -5.58
C GLU A 180 -37.88 -7.02 -5.44
N THR A 181 -36.96 -7.50 -4.59
CA THR A 181 -36.72 -8.94 -4.37
C THR A 181 -36.74 -9.26 -2.87
N PHE A 182 -37.43 -10.36 -2.52
CA PHE A 182 -37.55 -10.89 -1.15
C PHE A 182 -36.92 -12.29 -0.99
N VAL A 183 -36.33 -12.83 -2.07
CA VAL A 183 -35.56 -14.09 -2.04
C VAL A 183 -34.13 -13.77 -1.59
N PRO A 184 -33.58 -14.43 -0.55
CA PRO A 184 -32.20 -14.21 -0.13
C PRO A 184 -31.20 -14.54 -1.25
N MET A 185 -30.17 -13.70 -1.42
CA MET A 185 -29.06 -13.99 -2.33
C MET A 185 -28.18 -15.10 -1.75
N THR A 186 -28.18 -16.26 -2.40
CA THR A 186 -27.36 -17.44 -2.03
C THR A 186 -26.16 -17.67 -2.96
N LYS A 187 -26.11 -17.00 -4.12
CA LYS A 187 -24.94 -17.05 -5.01
C LYS A 187 -23.72 -16.35 -4.37
N PRO A 188 -22.48 -16.72 -4.75
CA PRO A 188 -21.29 -15.95 -4.40
C PRO A 188 -21.42 -14.46 -4.72
N VAL A 189 -20.71 -13.64 -3.95
CA VAL A 189 -20.41 -12.25 -4.33
C VAL A 189 -19.28 -12.22 -5.34
N ASP A 190 -19.37 -11.30 -6.29
CA ASP A 190 -18.39 -11.18 -7.38
C ASP A 190 -17.09 -10.52 -6.90
N LEU A 191 -17.14 -9.76 -5.79
CA LEU A 191 -16.03 -9.20 -5.02
C LEU A 191 -16.41 -9.12 -3.54
N ARG A 192 -15.50 -9.45 -2.61
CA ARG A 192 -15.70 -9.24 -1.16
C ARG A 192 -14.60 -8.33 -0.60
N ILE A 193 -14.94 -7.10 -0.20
CA ILE A 193 -14.00 -6.26 0.55
C ILE A 193 -14.06 -6.65 2.03
N THR A 194 -12.91 -6.88 2.64
CA THR A 194 -12.75 -7.14 4.07
C THR A 194 -11.50 -6.44 4.60
N TYR A 195 -11.27 -6.48 5.91
CA TYR A 195 -10.14 -5.81 6.55
C TYR A 195 -9.60 -6.60 7.74
N ASP A 196 -8.38 -6.27 8.15
CA ASP A 196 -7.79 -6.67 9.42
C ASP A 196 -7.05 -5.45 10.00
N LEU A 197 -7.18 -5.20 11.31
CA LEU A 197 -6.60 -4.02 11.98
C LEU A 197 -5.27 -4.34 12.70
N GLY A 198 -4.82 -5.58 12.63
CA GLY A 198 -3.76 -6.15 13.45
C GLY A 198 -4.33 -6.88 14.67
N SER A 199 -3.96 -8.15 14.83
CA SER A 199 -4.15 -8.88 16.08
C SER A 199 -3.00 -8.61 17.07
N LYS A 200 -3.17 -9.01 18.34
CA LYS A 200 -2.16 -8.86 19.40
C LYS A 200 -0.81 -9.54 19.08
N ASP A 201 -0.81 -10.52 18.18
CA ASP A 201 0.36 -11.33 17.82
C ASP A 201 1.00 -10.90 16.49
N ASP A 202 0.68 -9.70 15.98
CA ASP A 202 1.14 -9.14 14.69
C ASP A 202 0.90 -10.08 13.49
N LYS A 203 -0.26 -10.76 13.50
CA LYS A 203 -0.70 -11.67 12.44
C LYS A 203 -2.09 -11.36 11.92
N PHE A 204 -2.29 -11.66 10.64
CA PHE A 204 -3.57 -11.70 9.98
C PHE A 204 -4.48 -12.77 10.59
N SER A 205 -5.73 -12.40 10.81
CA SER A 205 -6.71 -13.14 11.61
C SER A 205 -8.10 -13.22 10.97
N THR A 206 -8.43 -12.28 10.09
CA THR A 206 -9.70 -12.26 9.33
C THR A 206 -9.84 -13.49 8.40
N PRO A 207 -10.98 -14.23 8.41
CA PRO A 207 -11.18 -15.39 7.54
C PRO A 207 -11.17 -15.05 6.04
N LEU A 208 -10.13 -15.54 5.33
CA LEU A 208 -9.84 -15.24 3.92
C LEU A 208 -10.57 -16.16 2.94
N THR A 209 -11.12 -15.59 1.86
CA THR A 209 -11.65 -16.36 0.71
C THR A 209 -10.99 -16.01 -0.62
N SER A 210 -11.17 -16.86 -1.63
CA SER A 210 -10.66 -16.68 -2.99
C SER A 210 -11.17 -15.41 -3.70
N ARG A 211 -12.25 -14.79 -3.21
CA ARG A 211 -12.92 -13.58 -3.74
C ARG A 211 -12.60 -12.30 -2.98
N ASP A 212 -11.62 -12.34 -2.09
CA ASP A 212 -11.34 -11.21 -1.21
C ASP A 212 -10.48 -10.12 -1.87
N VAL A 213 -10.80 -8.89 -1.49
CA VAL A 213 -9.85 -7.77 -1.34
C VAL A 213 -9.74 -7.49 0.15
N VAL A 214 -8.52 -7.48 0.68
CA VAL A 214 -8.22 -7.30 2.10
C VAL A 214 -7.52 -5.96 2.31
N LEU A 215 -7.98 -5.17 3.27
CA LEU A 215 -7.36 -3.90 3.66
C LEU A 215 -6.70 -4.04 5.04
N VAL A 216 -5.45 -3.60 5.18
CA VAL A 216 -4.73 -3.61 6.45
C VAL A 216 -4.09 -2.22 6.66
N PRO A 217 -4.85 -1.25 7.21
CA PRO A 217 -4.40 0.13 7.31
C PRO A 217 -3.32 0.35 8.38
N ASN A 218 -3.29 -0.51 9.40
CA ASN A 218 -2.48 -0.26 10.61
C ASN A 218 -1.09 -0.92 10.59
N LEU A 219 -0.77 -1.78 9.61
CA LEU A 219 0.42 -2.65 9.67
C LEU A 219 1.76 -1.89 9.68
N PHE A 220 1.79 -0.63 9.24
CA PHE A 220 2.96 0.26 9.32
C PHE A 220 2.70 1.53 10.15
N SER A 221 1.65 1.54 10.98
CA SER A 221 1.29 2.68 11.85
C SER A 221 2.29 2.99 12.97
N ASP A 222 3.28 2.11 13.22
CA ASP A 222 4.38 2.37 14.16
C ASP A 222 5.48 3.27 13.59
N PHE A 223 5.35 3.72 12.34
CA PHE A 223 6.25 4.68 11.67
C PHE A 223 5.56 6.03 11.47
N LYS A 224 6.33 7.11 11.44
CA LYS A 224 5.77 8.45 11.16
C LYS A 224 5.43 8.55 9.67
N LYS A 225 4.39 9.34 9.33
CA LYS A 225 3.94 9.50 7.93
C LYS A 225 5.10 9.95 7.03
N GLY A 226 5.35 9.23 5.95
CA GLY A 226 6.42 9.47 4.98
C GLY A 226 7.82 8.97 5.40
N GLU A 227 8.00 8.47 6.63
CA GLU A 227 9.30 8.01 7.13
C GLU A 227 9.86 6.85 6.29
N LEU A 228 9.02 5.86 5.97
CA LEU A 228 9.41 4.72 5.13
C LEU A 228 9.59 5.12 3.65
N TYR A 229 8.82 6.10 3.14
CA TYR A 229 9.05 6.66 1.81
C TYR A 229 10.45 7.29 1.71
N ALA A 230 10.81 8.15 2.66
CA ALA A 230 12.10 8.83 2.69
C ALA A 230 13.26 7.83 2.81
N LYS A 231 13.14 6.82 3.70
CA LYS A 231 14.16 5.77 3.87
C LYS A 231 14.36 4.94 2.60
N LEU A 232 13.28 4.48 1.96
CA LEU A 232 13.36 3.70 0.73
C LEU A 232 14.00 4.49 -0.43
N MET A 233 13.63 5.77 -0.61
CA MET A 233 14.27 6.62 -1.63
C MET A 233 15.75 6.87 -1.35
N HIS A 234 16.10 7.20 -0.10
CA HIS A 234 17.49 7.41 0.32
C HIS A 234 18.35 6.14 0.13
N GLU A 235 17.81 4.97 0.45
CA GLU A 235 18.48 3.68 0.25
C GLU A 235 18.68 3.34 -1.24
N LEU A 236 17.71 3.64 -2.10
CA LEU A 236 17.86 3.50 -3.56
C LEU A 236 18.94 4.44 -4.11
N ASP A 237 18.95 5.69 -3.68
CA ASP A 237 19.92 6.69 -4.14
C ASP A 237 21.36 6.37 -3.69
N ASN A 238 21.51 5.71 -2.54
CA ASN A 238 22.79 5.28 -2.00
C ASN A 238 23.12 3.79 -2.28
N CYS A 239 22.37 3.10 -3.14
CA CYS A 239 22.59 1.67 -3.40
C CYS A 239 23.85 1.37 -4.24
N GLY A 240 24.49 2.41 -4.80
CA GLY A 240 25.70 2.30 -5.64
C GLY A 240 25.41 2.02 -7.13
N ILE A 241 24.16 2.15 -7.58
CA ILE A 241 23.74 2.00 -8.97
C ILE A 241 23.10 3.32 -9.44
N PRO A 242 23.53 3.93 -10.57
CA PRO A 242 22.92 5.15 -11.09
C PRO A 242 21.42 4.99 -11.36
N ARG A 243 20.62 6.03 -11.10
CA ARG A 243 19.14 6.00 -11.24
C ARG A 243 18.71 5.59 -12.65
N GLU A 244 19.48 5.95 -13.67
CA GLU A 244 19.22 5.72 -15.09
C GLU A 244 19.38 4.24 -15.48
N GLN A 245 20.15 3.48 -14.69
CA GLN A 245 20.34 2.03 -14.86
C GLN A 245 19.37 1.25 -13.95
N LEU A 246 19.10 1.81 -12.77
CA LEU A 246 18.31 1.22 -11.70
C LEU A 246 16.79 1.32 -11.92
N LEU A 247 16.31 2.45 -12.45
CA LEU A 247 14.90 2.76 -12.64
C LEU A 247 14.51 2.61 -14.12
N LYS A 248 13.41 1.90 -14.38
CA LYS A 248 12.94 1.61 -15.75
C LYS A 248 11.47 1.97 -15.89
N MET A 249 11.08 2.63 -16.97
CA MET A 249 9.68 2.91 -17.26
C MET A 249 8.92 1.61 -17.55
N TRP A 250 7.64 1.57 -17.17
CA TRP A 250 6.83 0.34 -17.20
C TRP A 250 5.43 0.55 -17.81
N HIS A 251 4.93 -0.52 -18.47
CA HIS A 251 3.81 -0.49 -19.42
C HIS A 251 3.97 0.50 -20.59
N GLY A 252 5.21 0.67 -21.07
CA GLY A 252 5.49 1.35 -22.33
C GLY A 252 4.97 0.57 -23.55
N ASN A 253 4.87 1.28 -24.67
CA ASN A 253 4.53 0.78 -26.01
C ASN A 253 4.98 1.80 -27.06
N ASP A 254 4.72 1.55 -28.35
CA ASP A 254 5.12 2.37 -29.50
C ASP A 254 4.65 3.85 -29.46
N LYS A 255 3.82 4.24 -28.49
CA LYS A 255 3.28 5.61 -28.29
C LYS A 255 3.69 6.27 -26.98
N ILE A 256 4.10 5.52 -25.95
CA ILE A 256 4.50 6.03 -24.63
C ILE A 256 5.65 5.20 -24.06
N ASP A 257 6.67 5.86 -23.50
CA ASP A 257 7.81 5.19 -22.82
C ASP A 257 7.34 4.40 -21.58
N GLY A 258 6.31 4.89 -20.89
CA GLY A 258 5.58 4.12 -19.89
C GLY A 258 4.59 4.95 -19.07
N THR A 259 4.13 4.36 -17.97
CA THR A 259 3.07 4.89 -17.10
C THR A 259 3.56 5.21 -15.68
N HIS A 260 4.62 4.55 -15.23
CA HIS A 260 5.33 4.75 -13.96
C HIS A 260 6.72 4.07 -14.02
N LEU A 261 7.54 4.27 -13.00
CA LEU A 261 8.86 3.62 -12.89
C LEU A 261 8.82 2.35 -12.04
N ILE A 262 9.70 1.40 -12.36
CA ILE A 262 10.02 0.25 -11.51
C ILE A 262 11.52 0.23 -11.20
N VAL A 263 11.89 -0.37 -10.06
CA VAL A 263 13.30 -0.69 -9.76
C VAL A 263 13.65 -2.04 -10.39
N ASP A 264 14.82 -2.15 -11.00
CA ASP A 264 15.23 -3.35 -11.73
C ASP A 264 15.51 -4.54 -10.80
N ASP A 265 14.56 -5.48 -10.72
CA ASP A 265 14.67 -6.75 -9.97
C ASP A 265 15.86 -7.63 -10.39
N ARG A 266 16.51 -7.35 -11.53
CA ARG A 266 17.72 -8.06 -12.00
C ARG A 266 19.02 -7.50 -11.43
N SER A 267 18.98 -6.32 -10.80
CA SER A 267 20.15 -5.64 -10.23
C SER A 267 20.27 -5.87 -8.72
N THR A 268 21.44 -5.60 -8.14
CA THR A 268 21.81 -5.98 -6.77
C THR A 268 21.28 -5.05 -5.66
N TRP A 269 20.49 -4.02 -6.01
CA TRP A 269 20.04 -2.94 -5.12
C TRP A 269 19.42 -3.39 -3.79
N LYS A 270 18.70 -4.52 -3.76
CA LYS A 270 18.04 -5.03 -2.55
C LYS A 270 19.02 -5.28 -1.41
N ALA A 271 20.24 -5.74 -1.73
CA ALA A 271 21.31 -5.94 -0.74
C ALA A 271 21.87 -4.62 -0.13
N LYS A 272 21.35 -3.47 -0.54
CA LYS A 272 21.62 -2.13 -0.02
C LYS A 272 20.36 -1.38 0.45
N CYS A 273 19.19 -2.03 0.41
CA CYS A 273 17.90 -1.44 0.76
C CYS A 273 17.24 -2.19 1.94
N PRO A 274 17.80 -2.12 3.16
CA PRO A 274 17.29 -2.85 4.32
C PRO A 274 15.86 -2.46 4.73
N THR A 275 15.36 -1.28 4.36
CA THR A 275 13.96 -0.91 4.57
C THR A 275 13.02 -1.71 3.63
N PHE A 276 13.47 -2.14 2.45
CA PHE A 276 12.69 -3.04 1.59
C PHE A 276 12.59 -4.44 2.19
N ASP A 277 13.69 -4.95 2.77
CA ASP A 277 13.69 -6.23 3.50
C ASP A 277 12.80 -6.15 4.76
N LEU A 278 12.84 -5.05 5.52
CA LEU A 278 11.95 -4.80 6.67
C LEU A 278 10.47 -4.85 6.25
N VAL A 279 10.11 -4.17 5.16
CA VAL A 279 8.73 -4.13 4.67
C VAL A 279 8.28 -5.50 4.19
N THR A 280 9.08 -6.20 3.38
CA THR A 280 8.71 -7.50 2.82
C THR A 280 8.67 -8.62 3.87
N GLU A 281 9.56 -8.61 4.86
CA GLU A 281 9.52 -9.53 6.01
C GLU A 281 8.30 -9.29 6.90
N ARG A 282 7.89 -8.02 7.13
CA ARG A 282 6.65 -7.75 7.89
C ARG A 282 5.41 -8.25 7.15
N LEU A 283 5.35 -8.09 5.82
CA LEU A 283 4.25 -8.67 5.01
C LEU A 283 4.25 -10.20 5.03
N ASN A 284 5.44 -10.83 4.97
CA ASN A 284 5.63 -12.27 5.11
C ASN A 284 5.08 -12.78 6.45
N ILE A 285 5.55 -12.23 7.57
CA ILE A 285 5.13 -12.64 8.92
C ILE A 285 3.63 -12.42 9.12
N PHE A 286 3.11 -11.24 8.76
CA PHE A 286 1.72 -10.87 9.04
C PHE A 286 0.72 -11.79 8.33
N PHE A 287 0.86 -11.96 7.00
CA PHE A 287 -0.01 -12.83 6.21
C PHE A 287 0.41 -14.30 6.22
N SER A 288 1.48 -14.68 6.94
CA SER A 288 2.17 -15.97 6.76
C SER A 288 2.46 -16.28 5.29
N LEU A 289 2.81 -15.24 4.52
CA LEU A 289 2.88 -15.25 3.06
C LEU A 289 4.21 -15.84 2.59
N ASN A 290 4.14 -16.98 1.91
CA ASN A 290 5.27 -17.62 1.28
C ASN A 290 5.63 -16.89 -0.03
N ILE A 291 6.31 -15.73 0.10
CA ILE A 291 6.68 -14.83 -1.02
C ILE A 291 7.50 -15.58 -2.07
N LYS A 292 7.09 -15.45 -3.34
CA LYS A 292 7.78 -15.99 -4.53
C LYS A 292 8.40 -14.92 -5.41
N ALA A 293 7.82 -13.73 -5.41
CA ALA A 293 8.30 -12.58 -6.17
C ALA A 293 7.92 -11.27 -5.48
N THR A 294 8.65 -10.21 -5.82
CA THR A 294 8.42 -8.85 -5.30
C THR A 294 8.59 -7.84 -6.43
N ARG A 295 7.97 -6.67 -6.33
CA ARG A 295 8.24 -5.52 -7.22
C ARG A 295 8.20 -4.22 -6.44
N PHE A 296 9.22 -3.38 -6.63
CA PHE A 296 9.16 -1.97 -6.25
C PHE A 296 8.68 -1.15 -7.45
N ASN A 297 7.59 -0.41 -7.28
CA ASN A 297 7.07 0.55 -8.25
C ASN A 297 7.17 1.95 -7.63
N TRP A 298 7.62 2.93 -8.41
CA TRP A 298 7.70 4.34 -8.02
C TRP A 298 6.89 5.20 -9.00
N TYR A 299 6.04 6.04 -8.43
CA TYR A 299 5.28 7.08 -9.09
C TYR A 299 5.92 8.39 -8.65
N LYS A 300 6.50 9.15 -9.59
CA LYS A 300 7.18 10.42 -9.29
C LYS A 300 6.24 11.46 -8.69
N ASP A 301 5.03 11.49 -9.23
CA ASP A 301 3.96 12.46 -9.02
C ASP A 301 2.60 11.75 -9.17
N THR A 302 1.50 12.49 -9.11
CA THR A 302 0.16 11.90 -9.27
C THR A 302 -0.41 11.88 -10.70
N SER A 303 0.37 12.32 -11.70
CA SER A 303 0.09 12.05 -13.12
C SER A 303 0.37 10.59 -13.50
N GLN A 304 1.37 9.97 -12.86
CA GLN A 304 1.76 8.59 -13.15
C GLN A 304 0.75 7.58 -12.59
N TRP A 305 0.50 6.48 -13.34
CA TRP A 305 -0.58 5.52 -13.08
C TRP A 305 -0.15 4.07 -13.36
N LYS A 306 -1.01 3.09 -13.01
CA LYS A 306 -0.84 1.68 -13.43
C LYS A 306 -2.13 1.23 -14.14
N PRO A 307 -2.09 0.87 -15.44
CA PRO A 307 -3.28 0.53 -16.21
C PRO A 307 -3.96 -0.75 -15.69
N PHE A 308 -5.25 -0.91 -15.99
CA PHE A 308 -6.00 -2.12 -15.60
C PHE A 308 -5.46 -3.38 -16.28
N HIS A 309 -4.91 -4.28 -15.48
CA HIS A 309 -4.27 -5.54 -15.90
C HIS A 309 -4.58 -6.66 -14.89
N PHE A 310 -4.28 -7.90 -15.24
CA PHE A 310 -4.24 -9.02 -14.29
C PHE A 310 -2.79 -9.31 -13.92
N ASP A 311 -2.53 -9.79 -12.70
CA ASP A 311 -1.23 -10.36 -12.35
C ASP A 311 -0.98 -11.67 -13.11
N ALA A 312 0.30 -12.00 -13.30
CA ALA A 312 0.75 -13.16 -14.08
C ALA A 312 0.12 -14.49 -13.64
N ALA A 313 -0.28 -14.63 -12.37
CA ALA A 313 -0.97 -15.81 -11.84
C ALA A 313 -2.31 -16.12 -12.55
N ALA A 314 -3.07 -15.12 -13.00
CA ALA A 314 -4.34 -15.37 -13.72
C ALA A 314 -4.15 -15.86 -15.16
N VAL A 315 -2.98 -15.60 -15.76
CA VAL A 315 -2.72 -15.85 -17.20
C VAL A 315 -1.63 -16.90 -17.46
N LYS A 316 -0.87 -17.32 -16.45
CA LYS A 316 0.21 -18.33 -16.57
C LYS A 316 0.00 -19.45 -15.54
N PRO A 317 -0.44 -20.66 -15.95
CA PRO A 317 -0.70 -21.77 -15.02
C PRO A 317 0.47 -22.16 -14.13
N HIS A 318 1.72 -22.05 -14.61
CA HIS A 318 2.92 -22.33 -13.81
C HIS A 318 3.19 -21.26 -12.72
N ILE A 319 2.62 -20.06 -12.85
CA ILE A 319 2.64 -19.02 -11.80
C ILE A 319 1.47 -19.23 -10.84
N ALA A 320 0.27 -19.54 -11.36
CA ALA A 320 -0.90 -19.89 -10.57
C ALA A 320 -0.64 -21.05 -9.57
N ALA A 321 0.20 -22.01 -9.98
CA ALA A 321 0.60 -23.15 -9.14
C ALA A 321 1.51 -22.79 -7.95
N ILE A 322 2.01 -21.54 -7.85
CA ILE A 322 2.91 -21.09 -6.77
C ILE A 322 2.52 -19.73 -6.16
N GLN A 323 1.53 -19.02 -6.73
CA GLN A 323 1.03 -17.74 -6.26
C GLN A 323 -0.50 -17.75 -6.23
N ASN A 324 -1.10 -17.57 -5.04
CA ASN A 324 -2.55 -17.44 -4.86
C ASN A 324 -2.96 -16.10 -4.23
N PHE A 325 -2.01 -15.26 -3.81
CA PHE A 325 -2.27 -14.01 -3.10
C PHE A 325 -1.28 -12.92 -3.52
N THR A 326 -1.80 -11.73 -3.85
CA THR A 326 -1.03 -10.52 -4.11
C THR A 326 -1.20 -9.56 -2.93
N VAL A 327 -0.11 -8.99 -2.43
CA VAL A 327 -0.10 -7.99 -1.35
C VAL A 327 0.64 -6.74 -1.82
N GLY A 328 0.02 -5.57 -1.69
CA GLY A 328 0.59 -4.27 -2.05
C GLY A 328 0.53 -3.27 -0.89
N ILE A 329 1.69 -2.75 -0.49
CA ILE A 329 1.84 -1.67 0.50
C ILE A 329 2.16 -0.35 -0.22
N SER A 330 1.57 0.74 0.26
CA SER A 330 1.73 2.09 -0.28
C SER A 330 2.49 2.99 0.69
N PHE A 331 3.39 3.83 0.16
CA PHE A 331 4.06 4.90 0.92
C PHE A 331 4.06 6.20 0.11
N GLY A 332 4.04 7.36 0.77
CA GLY A 332 3.97 8.68 0.14
C GLY A 332 2.52 9.13 -0.14
N ALA A 333 2.25 9.61 -1.35
CA ALA A 333 0.95 10.15 -1.74
C ALA A 333 -0.19 9.13 -1.60
N THR A 334 -1.31 9.53 -1.01
CA THR A 334 -2.57 8.76 -1.08
C THR A 334 -3.02 8.69 -2.54
N ARG A 335 -3.25 7.47 -3.05
CA ARG A 335 -3.73 7.19 -4.42
C ARG A 335 -4.71 6.03 -4.42
N ASP A 336 -5.66 6.00 -5.36
CA ASP A 336 -6.63 4.92 -5.46
C ASP A 336 -6.05 3.66 -6.12
N ALA A 337 -6.07 2.56 -5.37
CA ALA A 337 -5.96 1.22 -5.94
C ALA A 337 -7.36 0.79 -6.41
N ALA A 338 -7.50 0.52 -7.70
CA ALA A 338 -8.79 0.25 -8.32
C ALA A 338 -8.85 -1.17 -8.90
N PHE A 339 -10.05 -1.75 -8.82
CA PHE A 339 -10.43 -3.03 -9.38
C PHE A 339 -11.55 -2.79 -10.40
N GLU A 340 -11.40 -3.28 -11.62
CA GLU A 340 -12.35 -3.16 -12.72
C GLU A 340 -12.79 -4.56 -13.17
N HIS A 341 -14.09 -4.84 -13.11
CA HIS A 341 -14.62 -6.15 -13.48
C HIS A 341 -14.38 -6.42 -14.97
N ALA A 342 -13.74 -7.56 -15.27
CA ALA A 342 -13.20 -7.86 -16.60
C ALA A 342 -14.24 -7.78 -17.72
N GLU A 343 -15.48 -8.18 -17.45
CA GLU A 343 -16.59 -8.14 -18.40
C GLU A 343 -17.36 -6.80 -18.36
N THR A 344 -18.08 -6.52 -17.27
CA THR A 344 -19.00 -5.36 -17.14
C THR A 344 -18.34 -3.99 -17.11
N LYS A 345 -17.01 -3.90 -16.89
CA LYS A 345 -16.24 -2.65 -16.71
C LYS A 345 -16.66 -1.80 -15.51
N THR A 346 -17.39 -2.38 -14.56
CA THR A 346 -17.67 -1.75 -13.27
C THR A 346 -16.37 -1.56 -12.50
N VAL A 347 -16.08 -0.33 -12.05
CA VAL A 347 -14.89 0.00 -11.25
C VAL A 347 -15.27 0.15 -9.78
N VAL A 348 -14.47 -0.44 -8.91
CA VAL A 348 -14.45 -0.20 -7.46
C VAL A 348 -13.05 0.28 -7.10
N SER A 349 -12.93 1.41 -6.40
CA SER A 349 -11.63 1.91 -5.95
C SER A 349 -11.54 1.96 -4.43
N VAL A 350 -10.32 1.85 -3.91
CA VAL A 350 -10.00 1.99 -2.49
C VAL A 350 -8.77 2.89 -2.37
N PRO A 351 -8.90 4.08 -1.75
CA PRO A 351 -7.76 4.94 -1.46
C PRO A 351 -6.71 4.22 -0.63
N GLN A 352 -5.44 4.35 -1.03
CA GLN A 352 -4.29 3.78 -0.32
C GLN A 352 -3.39 4.89 0.23
N PRO A 353 -3.60 5.33 1.48
CA PRO A 353 -2.68 6.22 2.18
C PRO A 353 -1.29 5.62 2.41
N ASP A 354 -0.36 6.49 2.82
CA ASP A 354 0.93 6.09 3.39
C ASP A 354 0.75 5.07 4.53
N GLY A 355 1.52 3.97 4.48
CA GLY A 355 1.47 2.88 5.46
C GLY A 355 0.34 1.86 5.27
N CYS A 356 -0.60 2.09 4.35
CA CYS A 356 -1.74 1.19 4.13
C CYS A 356 -1.43 0.06 3.14
N VAL A 357 -1.81 -1.17 3.53
CA VAL A 357 -1.77 -2.35 2.67
C VAL A 357 -3.14 -2.62 2.07
N TYR A 358 -3.16 -2.98 0.79
CA TYR A 358 -4.24 -3.74 0.17
C TYR A 358 -3.70 -5.08 -0.33
N ALA A 359 -4.53 -6.13 -0.28
CA ALA A 359 -4.20 -7.44 -0.83
C ALA A 359 -5.41 -8.04 -1.53
N PHE A 360 -5.21 -9.01 -2.42
CA PHE A 360 -6.30 -9.67 -3.13
C PHE A 360 -5.98 -11.11 -3.50
N ALA A 361 -7.02 -11.92 -3.57
CA ALA A 361 -6.96 -13.37 -3.76
C ALA A 361 -7.03 -13.81 -5.23
N LYS A 362 -6.75 -15.10 -5.47
CA LYS A 362 -6.59 -15.70 -6.80
C LYS A 362 -7.79 -15.47 -7.74
N ASP A 363 -9.03 -15.64 -7.29
CA ASP A 363 -10.20 -15.49 -8.17
C ASP A 363 -10.50 -14.01 -8.40
N THR A 364 -10.28 -13.16 -7.38
CA THR A 364 -10.32 -11.70 -7.53
C THR A 364 -9.41 -11.26 -8.69
N ASN A 365 -8.18 -11.79 -8.76
CA ASN A 365 -7.24 -11.50 -9.86
C ASN A 365 -7.60 -12.15 -11.21
N VAL A 366 -8.58 -13.05 -11.27
CA VAL A 366 -9.08 -13.64 -12.53
C VAL A 366 -10.31 -12.87 -13.04
N ILE A 367 -11.17 -12.39 -12.13
CA ILE A 367 -12.44 -11.72 -12.45
C ILE A 367 -12.26 -10.19 -12.57
N TRP A 368 -11.35 -9.60 -11.79
CA TRP A 368 -11.11 -8.17 -11.75
C TRP A 368 -9.69 -7.84 -12.24
N ARG A 369 -9.61 -6.97 -13.25
CA ARG A 369 -8.36 -6.27 -13.56
C ARG A 369 -8.10 -5.27 -12.46
N HIS A 370 -6.84 -5.01 -12.11
CA HIS A 370 -6.49 -4.03 -11.09
C HIS A 370 -5.49 -3.00 -11.61
N GLY A 371 -5.41 -1.84 -10.95
CA GLY A 371 -4.59 -0.71 -11.35
C GLY A 371 -4.43 0.34 -10.25
N ILE A 372 -3.69 1.39 -10.55
CA ILE A 372 -3.57 2.61 -9.74
C ILE A 372 -4.07 3.76 -10.62
N LEU A 373 -5.09 4.49 -10.17
CA LEU A 373 -5.72 5.56 -10.97
C LEU A 373 -4.83 6.81 -11.04
N GLN A 374 -4.87 7.52 -12.17
CA GLN A 374 -4.31 8.87 -12.29
C GLN A 374 -5.17 9.88 -11.51
N ASP A 375 -4.55 10.83 -10.82
CA ASP A 375 -5.31 11.89 -10.13
C ASP A 375 -5.71 13.00 -11.11
N VAL A 376 -6.86 13.61 -10.85
CA VAL A 376 -7.29 14.87 -11.47
C VAL A 376 -7.88 15.76 -10.36
N PRO A 377 -7.26 16.92 -10.03
CA PRO A 377 -6.03 17.47 -10.58
C PRO A 377 -4.77 16.67 -10.18
N ILE A 378 -3.71 16.84 -10.97
CA ILE A 378 -2.37 16.29 -10.69
C ILE A 378 -1.72 17.08 -9.54
N ARG A 379 -0.95 16.37 -8.71
CA ARG A 379 -0.19 16.87 -7.56
C ARG A 379 1.26 16.40 -7.68
N ASP A 380 2.20 17.25 -7.29
CA ASP A 380 3.63 16.91 -7.23
C ASP A 380 3.95 16.13 -5.93
N GLU A 381 3.31 14.96 -5.79
CA GLU A 381 3.45 14.07 -4.64
C GLU A 381 3.80 12.65 -5.11
N GLY A 382 5.00 12.19 -4.78
CA GLY A 382 5.46 10.85 -5.14
C GLY A 382 4.82 9.75 -4.29
N ARG A 383 4.67 8.56 -4.88
CA ARG A 383 4.19 7.34 -4.21
C ARG A 383 5.11 6.16 -4.51
N ILE A 384 5.41 5.35 -3.51
CA ILE A 384 6.00 4.02 -3.66
C ILE A 384 4.88 2.98 -3.52
N SER A 385 4.96 1.91 -4.31
CA SER A 385 4.17 0.71 -4.11
C SER A 385 5.09 -0.51 -4.15
N ILE A 386 5.30 -1.15 -2.99
CA ILE A 386 5.97 -2.44 -2.93
C ILE A 386 4.89 -3.53 -3.02
N ILE A 387 5.05 -4.42 -3.98
CA ILE A 387 4.18 -5.59 -4.17
C ILE A 387 4.94 -6.85 -3.80
N ALA A 388 4.29 -7.77 -3.10
CA ALA A 388 4.74 -9.13 -2.83
C ALA A 388 3.69 -10.11 -3.37
N TRP A 389 4.14 -11.07 -4.18
CA TRP A 389 3.32 -12.17 -4.68
C TRP A 389 3.76 -13.46 -4.02
N GLY A 390 2.81 -14.24 -3.50
CA GLY A 390 3.15 -15.47 -2.80
C GLY A 390 1.98 -16.41 -2.61
N TRP A 391 2.17 -17.35 -1.69
CA TRP A 391 1.19 -18.36 -1.35
C TRP A 391 0.79 -18.27 0.12
N VAL A 392 -0.52 -18.36 0.40
CA VAL A 392 -1.09 -18.54 1.75
C VAL A 392 -1.92 -19.82 1.79
N ASP A 393 -1.77 -20.62 2.85
CA ASP A 393 -2.36 -21.96 2.94
C ASP A 393 -3.77 -22.00 3.56
N TYR A 394 -4.24 -20.89 4.13
CA TYR A 394 -5.52 -20.80 4.88
C TYR A 394 -6.68 -20.18 4.09
N MET A 395 -6.50 -19.92 2.79
CA MET A 395 -7.54 -19.35 1.93
C MET A 395 -8.65 -20.37 1.64
N ALA A 396 -9.90 -20.02 1.93
CA ALA A 396 -11.06 -20.81 1.54
C ALA A 396 -11.48 -20.54 0.09
N ASP A 397 -11.75 -21.59 -0.68
CA ASP A 397 -12.27 -21.46 -2.04
C ASP A 397 -13.77 -21.20 -2.05
N VAL A 398 -14.22 -20.24 -2.87
CA VAL A 398 -15.64 -19.94 -3.11
C VAL A 398 -16.09 -20.67 -4.36
N ALA A 399 -17.07 -21.57 -4.20
CA ALA A 399 -17.63 -22.43 -5.25
C ALA A 399 -18.51 -21.67 -6.26
#